data_AF-A0A945KZM2-F1
#
_entry.id   AF-A0A945KZM2-F1
#
_cell.length_a   1.000
_cell.length_b   1.000
_cell.length_c   1.000
_cell.angle_alpha   90.00
_cell.angle_beta   90.00
_cell.angle_gamma   90.00
#
_symmetry.space_group_name_H-M   'P 1'
#
loop_
_entity.id
_entity.type
_entity.pdbx_description
1 polymer ?
#
loop_
_entity_poly.entity_id
_entity_poly.type
_entity_poly.pdbx_seq_one_letter_code
_entity_poly.pdbx_strand_id
1 'polypeptide(L)'
;MDPIRDPSTHIFASCVGFAGEINGVCYLFMGNRFAYHAAKRITGIEDPELDDDTVRDVCGELANMFAGTFKNCMANLGLPSTLTIPTIMQGKRMAINTAGTNDQFRFTFEVDGFPIFADLMLSDN
;
A
#
# COMPACT_ATOMS: atom_id res chain seq x y z
N MET A 1 4.84 7.92 -10.42
CA MET A 1 6.13 8.01 -9.71
C MET A 1 7.19 7.49 -10.63
N ASP A 2 8.06 8.37 -11.12
CA ASP A 2 9.20 7.97 -11.91
C ASP A 2 10.44 8.58 -11.25
N PRO A 3 11.22 7.80 -10.46
CA PRO A 3 12.40 8.31 -9.79
C PRO A 3 13.51 8.74 -10.76
N ILE A 4 13.38 8.43 -12.06
CA ILE A 4 14.27 8.96 -13.11
C ILE A 4 13.88 10.41 -13.44
N ARG A 5 12.58 10.75 -13.38
CA ARG A 5 12.08 12.12 -13.61
C ARG A 5 12.17 13.00 -12.37
N ASP A 6 12.08 12.42 -11.18
CA ASP A 6 12.31 13.11 -9.90
C ASP A 6 13.15 12.24 -8.94
N PRO A 7 14.47 12.45 -8.89
CA PRO A 7 15.39 11.71 -8.02
C PRO A 7 15.16 11.92 -6.52
N SER A 8 14.37 12.94 -6.14
CA SER A 8 14.07 13.26 -4.75
C SER A 8 12.84 12.52 -4.21
N THR A 9 12.04 11.92 -5.09
CA THR A 9 10.84 11.17 -4.72
C THR A 9 11.24 9.94 -3.89
N HIS A 10 10.78 9.90 -2.64
CA HIS A 10 10.74 8.66 -1.86
C HIS A 10 9.40 7.98 -2.10
N ILE A 11 9.43 6.67 -2.20
CA ILE A 11 8.24 5.83 -2.33
C ILE A 11 8.02 5.16 -0.98
N PHE A 12 6.78 5.23 -0.51
CA PHE A 12 6.25 4.40 0.56
C PHE A 12 5.57 3.20 -0.09
N ALA A 13 6.09 2.01 0.15
CA ALA A 13 5.43 0.75 -0.17
C ALA A 13 4.87 0.18 1.13
N SER A 14 3.55 0.22 1.28
CA SER A 14 2.83 -0.40 2.37
C SER A 14 2.25 -1.72 1.90
N CYS A 15 2.36 -2.78 2.68
CA CYS A 15 1.80 -4.07 2.30
C CYS A 15 1.11 -4.80 3.43
N VAL A 16 0.08 -5.56 3.07
CA VAL A 16 -0.68 -6.43 3.96
C VAL A 16 -0.83 -7.78 3.27
N GLY A 17 -0.32 -8.81 3.91
CA GLY A 17 -0.52 -10.19 3.47
C GLY A 17 -1.91 -10.68 3.86
N PHE A 18 -2.40 -11.67 3.12
CA PHE A 18 -3.59 -12.41 3.50
C PHE A 18 -3.37 -13.90 3.28
N ALA A 19 -3.92 -14.72 4.17
CA ALA A 19 -3.79 -16.17 4.10
C ALA A 19 -5.07 -16.92 4.49
N GLY A 20 -5.36 -18.04 3.82
CA GLY A 20 -6.57 -18.84 3.98
C GLY A 20 -6.88 -19.65 2.72
N GLU A 21 -8.14 -19.61 2.27
CA GLU A 21 -8.56 -20.22 0.99
C GLU A 21 -7.88 -19.56 -0.22
N ILE A 22 -7.49 -18.30 -0.04
CA ILE A 22 -6.61 -17.57 -0.95
C ILE A 22 -5.43 -17.00 -0.16
N ASN A 23 -4.28 -16.99 -0.81
CA ASN A 23 -3.04 -16.50 -0.26
C ASN A 23 -2.44 -15.43 -1.17
N GLY A 24 -1.83 -14.40 -0.58
CA GLY A 24 -1.25 -13.33 -1.35
C GLY A 24 -0.90 -12.09 -0.54
N VAL A 25 -0.55 -11.03 -1.26
CA VAL A 25 -0.14 -9.75 -0.67
C VAL A 25 -0.75 -8.61 -1.45
N CYS A 26 -1.34 -7.66 -0.73
CA CYS A 26 -1.74 -6.36 -1.25
C CYS A 26 -0.63 -5.34 -0.97
N TYR A 27 -0.20 -4.61 -1.99
CA TYR A 27 0.72 -3.47 -1.88
C TYR A 27 0.01 -2.18 -2.26
N LEU A 28 0.30 -1.11 -1.53
CA LEU A 28 0.06 0.27 -1.96
C LEU A 28 1.40 1.00 -2.08
N PHE A 29 1.64 1.57 -3.25
CA PHE A 29 2.80 2.41 -3.52
C PHE A 29 2.36 3.87 -3.63
N MET A 30 2.90 4.68 -2.72
CA MET A 30 2.60 6.09 -2.55
C MET A 30 3.88 6.91 -2.60
N GLY A 31 3.82 8.08 -3.25
CA GLY A 31 4.96 8.98 -3.30
C GLY A 31 4.96 9.82 -2.04
N ASN A 32 6.12 10.22 -1.54
CA ASN A 32 6.23 11.04 -0.34
C ASN A 32 5.29 12.25 -0.37
N ARG A 33 5.21 12.97 -1.49
CA ARG A 33 4.28 14.12 -1.60
C ARG A 33 2.83 13.75 -1.30
N PHE A 34 2.37 12.59 -1.79
CA PHE A 34 1.04 12.09 -1.49
C PHE A 34 0.93 11.57 -0.05
N ALA A 35 1.93 10.83 0.44
CA ALA A 35 1.92 10.28 1.80
C ALA A 35 1.75 11.38 2.87
N TYR A 36 2.52 12.48 2.76
CA TYR A 36 2.37 13.62 3.67
C TYR A 36 1.03 14.35 3.44
N HIS A 37 0.59 14.54 2.20
CA HIS A 37 -0.70 15.16 1.89
C HIS A 37 -1.88 14.37 2.48
N ALA A 38 -1.86 13.04 2.34
CA ALA A 38 -2.85 12.14 2.91
C ALA A 38 -2.80 12.18 4.45
N ALA A 39 -1.61 12.17 5.04
CA ALA A 39 -1.46 12.23 6.49
C ALA A 39 -2.06 13.51 7.07
N LYS A 40 -1.74 14.69 6.51
CA LYS A 40 -2.34 15.97 6.94
C LYS A 40 -3.87 15.94 6.86
N ARG A 41 -4.41 15.42 5.76
CA ARG A 41 -5.86 15.36 5.56
C ARG A 41 -6.57 14.39 6.50
N ILE A 42 -5.93 13.27 6.84
CA ILE A 42 -6.52 12.23 7.69
C ILE A 42 -6.42 12.63 9.18
N THR A 43 -5.29 13.17 9.61
CA THR A 43 -5.05 13.48 11.03
C THR A 43 -5.43 14.92 11.39
N GLY A 44 -5.48 15.83 10.40
CA GLY A 44 -5.62 17.27 10.63
C GLY A 44 -4.36 17.95 11.16
N ILE A 45 -3.23 17.23 11.25
CA ILE A 45 -1.96 17.77 11.74
C ILE A 45 -1.23 18.46 10.58
N GLU A 46 -0.83 19.70 10.79
CA GLU A 46 -0.09 20.50 9.80
C GLU A 46 1.42 20.51 10.10
N ASP A 47 2.22 21.03 9.17
CA ASP A 47 3.65 21.25 9.42
C ASP A 47 3.83 22.36 10.49
N PRO A 48 4.84 22.28 11.38
CA PRO A 48 5.91 21.29 11.45
C PRO A 48 5.63 20.11 12.40
N GLU A 49 4.40 19.98 12.90
CA GLU A 49 4.02 18.99 13.92
C GLU A 49 3.83 17.58 13.32
N LEU A 50 3.66 17.49 12.00
CA LEU A 50 3.55 16.21 11.30
C LEU A 50 4.91 15.50 11.22
N ASP A 51 5.06 14.42 11.98
CA ASP A 51 6.24 13.58 11.95
C ASP A 51 6.14 12.39 10.97
N ASP A 52 7.30 11.80 10.67
CA ASP A 52 7.40 10.68 9.73
C ASP A 52 6.69 9.41 10.22
N ASP A 53 6.55 9.24 11.54
CA ASP A 53 5.91 8.06 12.11
C ASP A 53 4.40 8.12 11.91
N THR A 54 3.79 9.29 12.12
CA THR A 54 2.38 9.56 11.76
C THR A 54 2.13 9.33 10.27
N VAL A 55 3.06 9.75 9.41
CA VAL A 55 2.95 9.50 7.96
C VAL A 55 3.01 8.00 7.64
N ARG A 56 3.90 7.25 8.30
CA ARG A 56 3.99 5.78 8.13
C ARG A 56 2.73 5.08 8.64
N ASP A 57 2.19 5.50 9.76
CA ASP A 57 0.95 4.95 10.33
C ASP A 57 -0.22 5.15 9.36
N VAL A 58 -0.39 6.36 8.83
CA VAL A 58 -1.42 6.64 7.81
C VAL A 58 -1.22 5.77 6.56
N CYS A 59 0.03 5.60 6.10
CA CYS A 59 0.32 4.71 4.97
C CYS A 59 -0.02 3.24 5.28
N GLY A 60 0.15 2.80 6.53
CA GLY A 60 -0.22 1.47 7.01
C GLY A 60 -1.74 1.29 7.07
N GLU A 61 -2.45 2.26 7.64
CA GLU A 61 -3.92 2.23 7.75
C GLU A 61 -4.60 2.21 6.38
N LEU A 62 -4.10 3.01 5.42
CA LEU A 62 -4.60 2.96 4.04
C LEU A 62 -4.42 1.58 3.41
N ALA A 63 -3.26 0.94 3.62
CA ALA A 63 -3.01 -0.41 3.11
C ALA A 63 -3.89 -1.47 3.79
N ASN A 64 -4.11 -1.34 5.10
CA ASN A 64 -4.99 -2.21 5.86
C ASN A 64 -6.45 -2.07 5.42
N MET A 65 -6.94 -0.85 5.18
CA MET A 65 -8.27 -0.60 4.62
C MET A 65 -8.43 -1.17 3.21
N PHE A 66 -7.43 -1.01 2.35
CA PHE A 66 -7.42 -1.58 1.00
C PHE A 66 -7.49 -3.11 1.03
N ALA A 67 -6.60 -3.76 1.80
CA ALA A 67 -6.57 -5.21 1.94
C ALA A 67 -7.83 -5.76 2.63
N GLY A 68 -8.38 -5.05 3.61
CA GLY A 68 -9.65 -5.38 4.28
C GLY A 68 -10.83 -5.38 3.33
N THR A 69 -10.90 -4.39 2.42
CA THR A 69 -11.92 -4.34 1.38
C THR A 69 -11.81 -5.56 0.46
N PHE A 70 -10.59 -5.86 -0.01
CA PHE A 70 -10.33 -7.03 -0.84
C PHE A 70 -10.73 -8.35 -0.15
N LYS A 71 -10.28 -8.56 1.10
CA LYS A 71 -10.66 -9.74 1.90
C LYS A 71 -12.17 -9.89 1.99
N ASN A 72 -12.89 -8.83 2.31
CA ASN A 72 -14.34 -8.89 2.48
C ASN A 72 -15.05 -9.26 1.17
N CYS A 73 -14.59 -8.74 0.03
CA CYS A 73 -15.08 -9.15 -1.28
C CYS A 73 -14.85 -10.64 -1.55
N MET A 74 -13.66 -11.15 -1.22
CA MET A 74 -13.33 -12.57 -1.43
C MET A 74 -14.11 -13.49 -0.48
N ALA A 75 -14.30 -13.09 0.78
CA ALA A 75 -15.13 -13.83 1.73
C ALA A 75 -16.58 -13.95 1.24
N ASN A 76 -17.15 -12.89 0.64
CA ASN A 76 -18.48 -12.93 0.03
C ASN A 76 -18.58 -13.88 -1.18
N LEU A 77 -17.44 -14.19 -1.81
CA LEU A 77 -17.33 -15.18 -2.89
C LEU A 77 -17.03 -16.60 -2.38
N GLY A 78 -17.01 -16.80 -1.05
CA GLY A 78 -16.72 -18.10 -0.43
C GLY A 78 -15.24 -18.39 -0.24
N LEU A 79 -14.37 -17.37 -0.32
CA LEU A 79 -12.91 -17.49 -0.19
C LEU A 79 -12.41 -16.71 1.04
N PRO A 80 -12.69 -17.15 2.27
CA PRO A 80 -12.25 -16.46 3.47
C PRO A 80 -10.72 -16.48 3.65
N SER A 81 -10.19 -15.38 4.16
CA SER A 81 -8.78 -15.23 4.53
C SER A 81 -8.60 -14.34 5.77
N THR A 82 -7.42 -14.38 6.37
CA THR A 82 -7.00 -13.53 7.49
C THR A 82 -5.88 -12.61 7.06
N LEU A 83 -5.92 -11.35 7.50
CA LEU A 83 -4.90 -10.35 7.17
C LEU A 83 -3.73 -10.40 8.15
N THR A 84 -2.54 -10.04 7.67
CA THR A 84 -1.37 -9.76 8.52
C THR A 84 -1.39 -8.30 8.99
N ILE A 85 -0.45 -7.95 9.87
CA ILE A 85 -0.17 -6.55 10.21
C ILE A 85 0.46 -5.86 8.99
N PRO A 86 0.14 -4.57 8.71
CA PRO A 86 0.79 -3.81 7.65
C PRO A 86 2.29 -3.66 7.89
N THR A 87 3.08 -3.79 6.82
CA THR A 87 4.50 -3.46 6.80
C THR A 87 4.72 -2.28 5.87
N ILE A 88 5.42 -1.25 6.34
CA ILE A 88 5.69 -0.04 5.57
C ILE A 88 7.19 0.04 5.30
N MET A 89 7.52 0.22 4.03
CA MET A 89 8.90 0.37 3.55
C MET A 89 9.02 1.71 2.83
N GLN A 90 10.10 2.45 3.09
CA GLN A 90 10.35 3.75 2.48
C GLN A 90 11.70 3.75 1.75
N GLY A 91 11.73 4.18 0.49
CA GLY A 91 12.98 4.23 -0.28
C GLY A 91 12.87 4.97 -1.61
N LYS A 92 14.00 5.40 -2.16
CA LYS A 92 14.06 6.14 -3.44
C LYS A 92 13.99 5.23 -4.67
N ARG A 93 14.47 3.99 -4.54
CA ARG A 93 14.44 2.95 -5.57
C ARG A 93 14.15 1.64 -4.89
N MET A 94 12.98 1.08 -5.17
CA MET A 94 12.52 -0.15 -4.55
C MET A 94 12.31 -1.20 -5.64
N ALA A 95 12.87 -2.38 -5.40
CA ALA A 95 12.54 -3.58 -6.13
C ALA A 95 11.98 -4.55 -5.09
N ILE A 96 10.67 -4.80 -5.17
CA ILE A 96 10.00 -5.77 -4.30
C ILE A 96 9.77 -7.01 -5.13
N ASN A 97 10.29 -8.14 -4.65
CA ASN A 97 10.00 -9.44 -5.22
C ASN A 97 9.30 -10.28 -4.15
N THR A 98 8.09 -10.71 -4.46
CA THR A 98 7.28 -11.52 -3.56
C THR A 98 7.40 -12.96 -4.01
N ALA A 99 8.10 -13.78 -3.20
CA ALA A 99 8.32 -15.17 -3.54
C ALA A 99 7.00 -15.97 -3.52
N GLY A 100 6.86 -16.91 -4.46
CA GLY A 100 5.70 -17.82 -4.50
C GLY A 100 4.42 -17.19 -5.05
N THR A 101 4.45 -15.97 -5.60
CA THR A 101 3.31 -15.37 -6.28
C THR A 101 3.33 -15.70 -7.77
N ASN A 102 2.19 -16.13 -8.31
CA ASN A 102 2.07 -16.50 -9.72
C ASN A 102 1.34 -15.45 -10.54
N ASP A 103 0.35 -14.79 -9.95
CA ASP A 103 -0.40 -13.73 -10.60
C ASP A 103 -0.12 -12.38 -9.93
N GLN A 104 0.11 -11.36 -10.77
CA GLN A 104 0.26 -9.97 -10.35
C GLN A 104 -0.71 -9.09 -11.13
N PHE A 105 -1.54 -8.36 -10.39
CA PHE A 105 -2.45 -7.35 -10.93
C PHE A 105 -2.03 -5.98 -10.40
N ARG A 106 -1.81 -5.02 -11.30
CA ARG A 106 -1.51 -3.64 -10.93
C ARG A 106 -2.65 -2.72 -11.34
N PHE A 107 -3.12 -1.94 -10.37
CA PHE A 107 -4.11 -0.90 -10.55
C PHE A 107 -3.46 0.47 -10.31
N THR A 108 -3.82 1.44 -11.13
CA THR A 108 -3.34 2.82 -10.99
C THR A 108 -4.51 3.72 -10.66
N PHE A 109 -4.34 4.56 -9.63
CA PHE A 109 -5.30 5.54 -9.19
C PHE A 109 -4.66 6.93 -9.23
N GLU A 110 -5.51 7.95 -9.36
CA GLU A 110 -5.12 9.34 -9.15
C GLU A 110 -5.97 9.91 -8.03
N VAL A 111 -5.33 10.53 -7.04
CA VAL A 111 -5.99 11.22 -5.93
C VAL A 111 -5.37 12.59 -5.79
N ASP A 112 -6.16 13.64 -5.94
CA ASP A 112 -5.72 15.03 -5.91
C ASP A 112 -4.52 15.33 -6.84
N GLY A 113 -4.48 14.69 -8.02
CA GLY A 113 -3.37 14.83 -8.97
C GLY A 113 -2.11 14.04 -8.62
N PHE A 114 -2.13 13.22 -7.55
CA PHE A 114 -1.05 12.31 -7.21
C PHE A 114 -1.34 10.88 -7.67
N PRO A 115 -0.38 10.22 -8.34
CA PRO A 115 -0.54 8.81 -8.71
C PRO A 115 -0.33 7.91 -7.50
N ILE A 116 -1.19 6.89 -7.36
CA ILE A 116 -1.08 5.80 -6.38
C ILE A 116 -1.16 4.48 -7.16
N PHE A 117 -0.34 3.50 -6.79
CA PHE A 117 -0.40 2.18 -7.41
C PHE A 117 -0.78 1.14 -6.37
N ALA A 118 -1.76 0.31 -6.70
CA ALA A 118 -2.11 -0.84 -5.88
C ALA A 118 -1.74 -2.12 -6.63
N ASP A 119 -0.90 -2.94 -6.02
CA ASP A 119 -0.59 -4.27 -6.56
C ASP A 119 -1.28 -5.32 -5.72
N LEU A 120 -1.91 -6.27 -6.40
CA LEU A 120 -2.39 -7.51 -5.82
C LEU A 120 -1.52 -8.64 -6.36
N MET A 121 -0.85 -9.35 -5.47
CA MET A 121 -0.06 -10.52 -5.81
C MET A 121 -0.73 -11.74 -5.20
N LEU A 122 -1.07 -12.73 -6.02
CA LEU A 122 -1.68 -13.99 -5.58
C LEU A 122 -0.65 -15.10 -5.64
N SER A 123 -0.64 -15.97 -4.64
CA SER A 123 0.12 -17.22 -4.66
C SER A 123 -0.81 -18.40 -4.91
N ASP A 124 -0.29 -19.45 -5.53
CA ASP A 124 -0.96 -20.74 -5.52
C ASP A 124 -1.06 -21.26 -4.08
N ASN A 125 -2.05 -22.12 -3.85
CA ASN A 125 -2.18 -22.89 -2.62
C ASN A 125 -1.30 -24.14 -2.65
#